data_AF-A0AA39SRA7-F1
#
_entry.id   AF-A0AA39SRA7-F1
#
_cell.length_a   1.000
_cell.length_b   1.000
_cell.length_c   1.000
_cell.angle_alpha   90.00
_cell.angle_beta   90.00
_cell.angle_gamma   90.00
#
_symmetry.space_group_name_H-M   'P 1'
#
loop_
_entity.id
_entity.type
_entity.pdbx_description
1 polymer ?
#
loop_
_entity_poly.entity_id
_entity_poly.type
_entity_poly.pdbx_seq_one_letter_code
_entity_poly.pdbx_strand_id
1 'polypeptide(L)'
;MEKTFGGKTVLLGGDFWQTLPVVPKGSREDVGGASINMSPIWDHCHVFVLKQNMRIKDSSSFREWVLAIIDGKLPTSRLEEEEESSWIKIPYDLLIPPGENPIQNIVASTYPNLLTKYID
;
A
#
# COMPACT_ATOMS: atom_id res chain seq x y z
N MET A 1 -32.91 23.32 8.05
CA MET A 1 -31.47 23.03 7.96
C MET A 1 -31.33 21.58 7.56
N GLU A 2 -30.81 21.34 6.36
CA GLU A 2 -30.47 19.99 5.91
C GLU A 2 -29.25 19.53 6.70
N LYS A 3 -29.38 18.42 7.43
CA LYS A 3 -28.26 17.81 8.17
C LYS A 3 -27.59 16.78 7.26
N THR A 4 -26.26 16.72 7.25
CA THR A 4 -25.50 15.71 6.50
C THR A 4 -26.05 14.31 6.77
N PHE A 5 -26.26 13.51 5.72
CA PHE A 5 -26.89 12.17 5.78
C PHE A 5 -28.24 12.11 6.53
N GLY A 6 -29.03 13.18 6.53
CA GLY A 6 -30.32 13.24 7.23
C GLY A 6 -30.18 13.12 8.76
N GLY A 7 -29.01 13.46 9.31
CA GLY A 7 -28.72 13.36 10.74
C GLY A 7 -28.33 11.94 11.21
N LYS A 8 -28.10 11.00 10.30
CA LYS A 8 -27.56 9.67 10.65
C LYS A 8 -26.08 9.78 10.99
N THR A 9 -25.65 9.04 12.00
CA THR A 9 -24.23 8.83 12.27
C THR A 9 -23.67 7.86 11.25
N VAL A 10 -22.60 8.28 10.55
CA VAL A 10 -21.93 7.47 9.53
C VAL A 10 -20.48 7.27 9.95
N LEU A 11 -20.01 6.02 9.91
CA LEU A 11 -18.61 5.67 10.08
C LEU A 11 -18.04 5.30 8.72
N LEU A 12 -17.01 6.02 8.29
CA LEU A 12 -16.27 5.75 7.07
C LEU A 12 -14.98 5.03 7.44
N GLY A 13 -14.81 3.81 6.93
CA GLY A 13 -13.59 3.03 7.07
C GLY A 13 -12.88 2.94 5.74
N GLY A 14 -11.57 3.09 5.75
CA GLY A 14 -10.76 3.02 4.55
C GLY A 14 -9.30 3.24 4.86
N ASP A 15 -8.48 3.09 3.83
CA ASP A 15 -7.05 3.32 3.89
C ASP A 15 -6.67 4.16 2.67
N PHE A 16 -6.18 5.39 2.89
CA PHE A 16 -5.79 6.29 1.80
C PHE A 16 -4.54 5.81 1.04
N TRP A 17 -3.89 4.77 1.56
CA TRP A 17 -2.81 4.04 0.93
C TRP A 17 -3.31 2.96 -0.04
N GLN A 18 -4.62 2.80 -0.18
CA GLN A 18 -5.23 2.01 -1.24
C GLN A 18 -5.30 2.80 -2.55
N THR A 19 -5.69 2.12 -3.62
CA THR A 19 -5.85 2.70 -4.95
C THR A 19 -6.79 3.91 -4.91
N LEU A 20 -6.38 5.00 -5.56
CA LEU A 20 -7.19 6.20 -5.74
C LEU A 20 -8.49 5.91 -6.50
N PRO A 21 -9.51 6.78 -6.40
CA PRO A 21 -10.74 6.66 -7.18
C PRO A 21 -10.45 6.56 -8.67
N VAL A 22 -11.09 5.60 -9.35
CA VAL A 22 -10.95 5.47 -10.80
C VAL A 22 -11.88 6.46 -11.50
N VAL A 23 -11.30 7.41 -12.21
CA VAL A 23 -12.03 8.35 -13.08
C VAL A 23 -11.74 8.01 -14.54
N PRO A 24 -12.68 7.38 -15.28
CA PRO A 24 -12.44 6.98 -16.66
C PRO A 24 -12.10 8.19 -17.54
N LYS A 25 -10.96 8.13 -18.23
CA LYS A 25 -10.42 9.24 -19.06
C LYS A 25 -10.15 10.53 -18.26
N GLY A 26 -10.10 10.46 -16.94
CA GLY A 26 -9.80 11.59 -16.06
C GLY A 26 -8.31 11.91 -16.03
N SER A 27 -8.02 13.18 -15.80
CA SER A 27 -6.69 13.69 -15.48
C SER A 27 -6.26 13.32 -14.05
N ARG A 28 -5.00 13.62 -13.69
CA ARG A 28 -4.50 13.44 -12.31
C ARG A 28 -5.29 14.30 -11.34
N GLU A 29 -5.66 15.50 -11.78
CA GLU A 29 -6.45 16.48 -11.04
C GLU A 29 -7.87 15.99 -10.82
N ASP A 30 -8.48 15.34 -11.83
CA ASP A 30 -9.82 14.75 -11.69
C ASP A 30 -9.82 13.60 -10.68
N VAL A 31 -8.80 12.74 -10.71
CA VAL A 31 -8.63 11.65 -9.74
C VAL A 31 -8.44 12.20 -8.32
N GLY A 32 -7.62 13.25 -8.17
CA GLY A 32 -7.45 13.95 -6.91
C GLY A 32 -8.77 14.56 -6.42
N GLY A 33 -9.49 15.27 -7.29
CA GLY A 33 -10.76 15.92 -7.00
C GLY A 33 -11.90 14.95 -6.65
N ALA A 34 -11.85 13.71 -7.14
CA ALA A 34 -12.80 12.66 -6.78
C ALA A 34 -12.56 12.05 -5.38
N SER A 35 -11.46 12.40 -4.72
CA SER A 35 -11.13 11.88 -3.39
C SER A 35 -12.04 12.49 -2.32
N ILE A 36 -12.39 11.69 -1.30
CA ILE A 36 -13.33 12.11 -0.25
C ILE A 36 -12.85 13.34 0.54
N ASN A 37 -11.54 13.53 0.68
CA ASN A 37 -10.94 14.68 1.33
C ASN A 37 -11.07 15.99 0.52
N MET A 38 -11.45 15.92 -0.74
CA MET A 38 -11.79 17.06 -1.59
C MET A 38 -13.31 17.33 -1.61
N SER A 39 -14.11 16.48 -0.97
CA SER A 39 -15.56 16.65 -0.87
C SER A 39 -15.94 17.65 0.23
N PRO A 40 -16.98 18.48 0.05
CA PRO A 40 -17.54 19.31 1.14
C PRO A 40 -18.01 18.53 2.37
N ILE A 41 -18.22 17.22 2.23
CA ILE A 41 -18.56 16.33 3.35
C ILE A 41 -17.38 16.22 4.33
N TRP A 42 -16.13 16.36 3.84
CA TRP A 42 -14.93 16.20 4.65
C TRP A 42 -14.87 17.18 5.82
N ASP A 43 -15.38 18.41 5.65
CA ASP A 43 -15.47 19.42 6.72
C ASP A 43 -16.35 18.98 7.90
N HIS A 44 -17.22 17.98 7.68
CA HIS A 44 -18.09 17.40 8.70
C HIS A 44 -17.52 16.09 9.29
N CYS A 45 -16.41 15.59 8.75
CA CYS A 45 -15.79 14.36 9.22
C CYS A 45 -14.87 14.61 10.42
N HIS A 46 -14.84 13.67 11.36
CA HIS A 46 -13.82 13.60 12.39
C HIS A 46 -12.88 12.43 12.07
N VAL A 47 -11.59 12.72 11.94
CA VAL A 47 -10.59 11.74 11.49
C VAL A 47 -9.99 11.02 12.69
N PHE A 48 -10.16 9.69 12.71
CA PHE A 48 -9.49 8.81 13.66
C PHE A 48 -8.42 8.00 12.93
N VAL A 49 -7.17 8.07 13.39
CA VAL A 49 -6.04 7.37 12.77
C VAL A 49 -5.66 6.14 13.59
N LEU A 50 -5.78 4.95 12.98
CA LEU A 50 -5.30 3.70 13.58
C LEU A 50 -3.79 3.58 13.35
N LYS A 51 -3.00 3.58 14.43
CA LYS A 51 -1.53 3.51 14.38
C LYS A 51 -0.97 2.10 14.52
N GLN A 52 -1.76 1.16 15.03
CA GLN A 52 -1.31 -0.19 15.31
C GLN A 52 -1.63 -1.12 14.14
N ASN A 53 -0.59 -1.55 13.42
CA ASN A 53 -0.73 -2.61 12.43
C ASN A 53 -0.91 -3.97 13.13
N MET A 54 -2.06 -4.61 12.92
CA MET A 54 -2.39 -5.89 13.54
C MET A 54 -1.95 -7.11 12.70
N ARG A 55 -1.59 -6.90 11.42
CA ARG A 55 -1.15 -7.95 10.49
C ARG A 55 0.33 -8.25 10.66
N ILE A 56 1.14 -7.19 10.77
CA ILE A 56 2.59 -7.29 10.97
C ILE A 56 2.85 -7.26 12.48
N LYS A 57 2.81 -8.44 13.10
CA LYS A 57 2.95 -8.60 14.56
C LYS A 57 4.40 -8.54 15.05
N ASP A 58 5.36 -8.73 14.16
CA ASP A 58 6.77 -8.86 14.50
C ASP A 58 7.48 -7.50 14.51
N SER A 59 8.45 -7.31 15.41
CA SER A 59 9.31 -6.12 15.47
C SER A 59 10.54 -6.31 14.57
N SER A 60 10.31 -6.80 13.35
CA SER A 60 11.38 -7.12 12.40
C SER A 60 11.79 -5.91 11.58
N SER A 61 13.00 -5.95 11.02
CA SER A 61 13.49 -5.01 10.00
C SER A 61 12.49 -4.82 8.85
N PHE A 62 11.79 -5.90 8.47
CA PHE A 62 10.73 -5.87 7.47
C PHE A 62 9.58 -4.92 7.83
N ARG A 63 9.14 -4.92 9.08
CA ARG A 63 8.06 -4.02 9.54
C ARG A 63 8.45 -2.56 9.41
N GLU A 64 9.65 -2.22 9.87
CA GLU A 64 10.17 -0.85 9.80
C GLU A 64 10.32 -0.39 8.35
N TRP A 65 10.83 -1.27 7.49
CA TRP A 65 10.95 -1.01 6.06
C TRP A 65 9.58 -0.77 5.40
N VAL A 66 8.60 -1.66 5.62
CA VAL A 66 7.23 -1.49 5.06
C VAL A 66 6.58 -0.21 5.56
N LEU A 67 6.71 0.12 6.85
CA LEU A 67 6.17 1.37 7.39
C LEU A 67 6.85 2.62 6.80
N ALA A 68 8.14 2.54 6.49
CA ALA A 68 8.85 3.64 5.83
C ALA A 68 8.47 3.79 4.34
N ILE A 69 8.18 2.68 3.63
CA ILE A 69 7.62 2.72 2.26
C ILE A 69 6.27 3.40 2.29
N ILE A 70 5.42 2.97 3.23
CA ILE A 70 4.11 3.54 3.48
C ILE A 70 4.39 5.01 3.78
N ASP A 71 4.87 5.46 4.94
CA ASP A 71 5.05 6.89 5.25
C ASP A 71 5.79 7.82 4.23
N GLY A 72 6.36 7.31 3.13
CA GLY A 72 7.00 8.10 2.07
C GLY A 72 8.36 8.59 2.51
N LYS A 73 8.96 7.90 3.49
CA LYS A 73 10.19 8.30 4.16
C LYS A 73 11.42 7.56 3.64
N LEU A 74 11.23 6.54 2.81
CA LEU A 74 12.35 5.87 2.20
C LEU A 74 13.07 6.79 1.21
N PRO A 75 14.41 6.72 1.15
CA PRO A 75 15.16 7.38 0.10
C PRO A 75 14.73 6.82 -1.25
N THR A 76 14.35 7.71 -2.16
CA THR A 76 14.06 7.35 -3.55
C THR A 76 15.26 7.65 -4.44
N SER A 77 15.38 6.89 -5.51
CA SER A 77 16.33 7.13 -6.59
C SER A 77 15.60 7.40 -7.89
N ARG A 78 16.30 8.09 -8.79
CA ARG A 78 15.88 8.37 -10.16
C ARG A 78 16.67 7.48 -11.12
N LEU A 79 15.99 6.88 -12.09
CA LEU A 79 16.66 6.26 -13.24
C LEU A 79 16.94 7.34 -14.30
N GLU A 80 18.02 7.19 -15.08
CA GLU A 80 18.51 8.22 -16.02
C GLU A 80 17.44 8.71 -17.01
N GLU A 81 16.47 7.85 -17.34
CA GLU A 81 15.41 8.10 -18.32
C GLU A 81 14.12 8.71 -17.73
N GLU A 82 14.00 8.79 -16.40
CA GLU A 82 12.79 9.28 -15.72
C GLU A 82 12.98 10.71 -15.22
N GLU A 83 11.91 11.51 -15.15
CA GLU A 83 11.96 12.87 -14.59
C GLU A 83 11.87 12.89 -13.05
N GLU A 84 11.13 11.95 -12.48
CA GLU A 84 10.82 11.88 -11.05
C GLU A 84 11.67 10.82 -10.32
N SER A 85 11.94 11.06 -9.04
CA SER A 85 12.66 10.11 -8.17
C SER A 85 11.65 9.19 -7.48
N SER A 86 11.29 8.09 -8.14
CA SER A 86 10.19 7.20 -7.72
C SER A 86 10.63 5.77 -7.39
N TRP A 87 11.90 5.42 -7.58
CA TRP A 87 12.41 4.08 -7.31
C TRP A 87 12.84 3.91 -5.87
N ILE A 88 12.51 2.78 -5.27
CA ILE A 88 12.96 2.39 -3.92
C ILE A 88 13.89 1.18 -4.00
N LYS A 89 14.88 1.12 -3.11
CA LYS A 89 15.75 -0.05 -2.97
C LYS A 89 15.07 -1.08 -2.06
N ILE A 90 14.88 -2.29 -2.58
CA ILE A 90 14.43 -3.44 -1.79
C ILE A 90 15.63 -4.02 -1.02
N PRO A 91 15.53 -4.20 0.31
CA PRO A 91 16.55 -4.87 1.13
C PRO A 91 16.90 -6.27 0.62
N TYR A 92 18.18 -6.63 0.67
CA TYR A 92 18.67 -7.91 0.12
C TYR A 92 18.07 -9.14 0.81
N ASP A 93 17.78 -9.05 2.11
CA ASP A 93 17.13 -10.10 2.90
C ASP A 93 15.67 -10.37 2.48
N LEU A 94 15.06 -9.45 1.72
CA LEU A 94 13.72 -9.62 1.16
C LEU A 94 13.74 -10.09 -0.30
N LEU A 95 14.92 -10.20 -0.91
CA LEU A 95 15.06 -10.64 -2.29
C LEU A 95 15.22 -12.15 -2.36
N ILE A 96 14.53 -12.77 -3.31
CA ILE A 96 14.81 -14.14 -3.73
C ILE A 96 16.03 -14.07 -4.67
N PRO A 97 17.15 -14.73 -4.35
CA PRO A 97 18.33 -14.68 -5.20
C PRO A 97 18.03 -15.18 -6.62
N PRO A 98 18.53 -14.49 -7.66
CA PRO A 98 18.42 -14.99 -9.02
C PRO A 98 19.16 -16.31 -9.14
N GLY A 99 18.55 -17.27 -9.81
CA GLY A 99 19.15 -18.57 -10.13
C GLY A 99 18.75 -18.98 -11.54
N GLU A 100 19.17 -20.18 -11.94
CA GLU A 100 18.97 -20.67 -13.32
C GLU A 100 17.50 -20.72 -13.72
N ASN A 101 16.60 -21.01 -12.78
CA ASN A 101 15.16 -21.04 -13.00
C ASN A 101 14.43 -20.14 -11.98
N PRO A 102 14.06 -18.91 -12.38
CA PRO A 102 13.38 -17.96 -11.50
C PRO A 102 12.06 -18.49 -10.93
N ILE A 103 11.29 -19.26 -11.71
CA ILE A 103 10.02 -19.83 -11.26
C ILE A 103 10.28 -20.86 -10.15
N GLN A 104 11.26 -21.75 -10.34
CA GLN A 104 11.61 -22.74 -9.32
C GLN A 104 12.11 -22.08 -8.04
N ASN A 105 12.91 -21.01 -8.13
CA ASN A 105 13.36 -20.26 -6.96
C ASN A 105 12.19 -19.63 -6.19
N ILE A 106 11.21 -19.05 -6.91
CA ILE A 106 9.98 -18.52 -6.28
C ILE A 106 9.21 -19.63 -5.59
N VAL A 107 9.01 -20.77 -6.26
CA VAL A 107 8.27 -21.91 -5.69
C VAL A 107 8.98 -22.46 -4.44
N ALA A 108 10.29 -22.68 -4.49
CA ALA A 108 11.07 -23.20 -3.38
C ALA A 108 11.10 -22.23 -2.19
N SER A 109 11.21 -20.92 -2.45
CA SER A 109 11.18 -19.90 -1.40
C SER A 109 9.80 -19.76 -0.75
N THR A 110 8.72 -19.83 -1.55
CA THR A 110 7.34 -19.60 -1.07
C THR A 110 6.76 -20.87 -0.43
N TYR A 111 7.09 -22.04 -0.98
CA TYR A 111 6.58 -23.34 -0.58
C TYR A 111 7.74 -24.34 -0.37
N PRO A 112 8.57 -24.15 0.66
CA PRO A 112 9.76 -24.97 0.88
C PRO A 112 9.45 -26.47 1.08
N ASN A 113 8.20 -26.79 1.44
CA ASN A 113 7.73 -28.15 1.69
C ASN A 113 6.68 -28.63 0.66
N LEU A 114 6.61 -28.01 -0.52
CA LEU A 114 5.57 -28.37 -1.51
C LEU A 114 5.69 -29.84 -1.94
N LEU A 115 6.90 -30.28 -2.26
CA LEU A 115 7.17 -31.65 -2.73
C LEU A 115 7.03 -32.68 -1.62
N THR A 116 7.36 -32.33 -0.38
CA THR A 116 7.26 -33.25 0.77
C THR A 116 5.83 -33.41 1.28
N LYS A 117 4.91 -32.48 0.98
CA LYS A 117 3.50 -32.53 1.42
C LYS A 117 2.52 -33.06 0.37
N TYR A 118 2.96 -33.32 -0.86
CA TYR A 118 2.09 -33.78 -1.96
C TYR A 118 2.29 -35.27 -2.31
N ILE A 119 3.17 -35.97 -1.59
CA ILE A 119 3.50 -37.39 -1.79
C ILE A 119 2.83 -38.29 -0.72
N ASP A 120 2.07 -37.70 0.22
CA ASP A 120 1.14 -38.40 1.12
C ASP A 120 -0.30 -38.36 0.57
#